data_AF-A0A9D8M6A6-F1
#
_entry.id   AF-A0A9D8M6A6-F1
#
_cell.length_a   1.000
_cell.length_b   1.000
_cell.length_c   1.000
_cell.angle_alpha   90.00
_cell.angle_beta   90.00
_cell.angle_gamma   90.00
#
_symmetry.space_group_name_H-M   'P 1'
#
loop_
_entity.id
_entity.type
_entity.pdbx_description
1 polymer ?
#
loop_
_entity_poly.entity_id
_entity_poly.type
_entity_poly.pdbx_seq_one_letter_code
_entity_poly.pdbx_strand_id
1 'polypeptide(L)'
;MKQHKQVALSLERQHLKYVKSYYKTLADINMCLGNIHRSIQPRIDKQKYRYATEYVNQYISYTNVWNIKFVYNLENPEVALLQIFHLDYIFEHEPENRFATERKLLEEQKERFFTVNPYKAEQIQSRKQEMLDYIKNRSEPSASEHEKPEAK
;
A
#
# COMPACT_ATOMS: atom_id res chain seq x y z
N MET A 1 -43.62 -16.34 11.75
CA MET A 1 -42.69 -15.38 12.40
C MET A 1 -41.40 -16.00 12.97
N LYS A 2 -41.40 -17.18 13.63
CA LYS A 2 -40.18 -17.76 14.24
C LYS A 2 -39.08 -18.17 13.24
N GLN A 3 -39.44 -18.66 12.05
CA GLN A 3 -38.48 -19.07 11.01
C GLN A 3 -37.72 -17.87 10.40
N HIS A 4 -38.40 -16.75 10.14
CA HIS A 4 -37.74 -15.53 9.64
C HIS A 4 -36.69 -14.98 10.63
N LYS A 5 -36.95 -15.09 11.94
CA LYS A 5 -36.00 -14.68 12.99
C LYS A 5 -34.75 -15.58 13.02
N GLN A 6 -34.90 -16.89 12.81
CA GLN A 6 -33.76 -17.81 12.75
C GLN A 6 -32.90 -17.62 11.49
N VAL A 7 -33.53 -17.37 10.34
CA VAL A 7 -32.82 -17.06 9.09
C VAL A 7 -32.03 -15.75 9.22
N ALA A 8 -32.65 -14.70 9.77
CA ALA A 8 -31.98 -13.41 10.00
C ALA A 8 -30.76 -13.55 10.91
N LEU A 9 -30.89 -14.27 12.04
CA LEU A 9 -29.77 -14.53 12.96
C LEU A 9 -28.65 -15.36 12.31
N SER A 10 -28.99 -16.29 11.41
CA SER A 10 -27.98 -17.07 10.67
C SER A 10 -27.21 -16.19 9.68
N LEU A 11 -27.92 -15.35 8.93
CA LEU A 11 -27.32 -14.40 7.98
C LEU A 11 -26.41 -13.40 8.70
N GLU A 12 -26.84 -12.88 9.86
CA GLU A 12 -26.03 -11.97 10.68
C GLU A 12 -24.74 -12.65 11.17
N ARG A 13 -24.82 -13.90 11.65
CA ARG A 13 -23.64 -14.67 12.06
C ARG A 13 -22.68 -14.96 10.90
N GLN A 14 -23.22 -15.30 9.74
CA GLN A 14 -22.41 -15.52 8.52
C GLN A 14 -21.72 -14.24 8.09
N HIS A 15 -22.44 -13.12 8.09
CA HIS A 15 -21.88 -11.81 7.80
C HIS A 15 -20.76 -11.44 8.78
N LEU A 16 -20.98 -11.58 10.09
CA LEU A 16 -19.96 -11.32 11.10
C LEU A 16 -18.71 -12.20 10.93
N LYS A 17 -18.89 -13.48 10.57
CA LYS A 17 -17.76 -14.39 10.29
C LYS A 17 -16.96 -13.93 9.06
N TYR A 18 -17.66 -13.53 8.00
CA TYR A 18 -17.03 -13.01 6.79
C TYR A 18 -16.25 -11.73 7.07
N VAL A 19 -16.87 -10.76 7.76
CA VAL A 19 -16.23 -9.47 8.12
C VAL A 19 -14.98 -9.69 8.98
N LYS A 20 -15.05 -10.58 9.98
CA LYS A 20 -13.86 -10.92 10.80
C LYS A 20 -12.75 -11.57 9.95
N SER A 21 -13.12 -12.45 9.03
CA SER A 21 -12.16 -13.08 8.12
C SER A 21 -11.50 -12.07 7.19
N TYR A 22 -12.27 -11.09 6.70
CA TYR A 22 -11.80 -10.02 5.84
C TYR A 22 -10.72 -9.18 6.53
N TYR A 23 -11.02 -8.61 7.70
CA TYR A 23 -10.06 -7.77 8.43
C TYR A 23 -8.82 -8.54 8.90
N LYS A 24 -9.02 -9.79 9.33
CA LYS A 24 -7.89 -10.67 9.66
C LYS A 24 -6.98 -10.90 8.45
N THR A 25 -7.56 -11.17 7.29
CA THR A 25 -6.79 -11.41 6.06
C THR A 25 -6.03 -10.15 5.64
N LEU A 26 -6.65 -8.97 5.73
CA LEU A 26 -5.96 -7.70 5.49
C LEU A 26 -4.82 -7.46 6.48
N ALA A 27 -5.04 -7.73 7.77
CA ALA A 27 -3.99 -7.63 8.78
C ALA A 27 -2.80 -8.54 8.46
N ASP A 28 -3.06 -9.78 8.08
CA ASP A 28 -2.02 -10.73 7.68
C ASP A 28 -1.25 -10.27 6.43
N ILE A 29 -1.94 -9.73 5.42
CA ILE A 29 -1.32 -9.14 4.22
C ILE A 29 -0.44 -7.95 4.60
N ASN A 30 -0.99 -6.98 5.33
CA ASN A 30 -0.28 -5.77 5.74
C ASN A 30 0.95 -6.07 6.60
N MET A 31 0.86 -7.07 7.50
CA MET A 31 2.01 -7.52 8.28
C MET A 31 3.10 -8.12 7.37
N CYS A 32 2.73 -8.95 6.39
CA CYS A 32 3.67 -9.53 5.44
C CYS A 32 4.35 -8.45 4.59
N LEU A 33 3.59 -7.51 4.04
CA LEU A 33 4.12 -6.37 3.29
C LEU A 33 5.06 -5.51 4.16
N GLY A 34 4.72 -5.28 5.43
CA GLY A 34 5.59 -4.59 6.38
C GLY A 34 6.88 -5.37 6.68
N ASN A 35 6.85 -6.70 6.67
CA ASN A 35 8.05 -7.54 6.79
C ASN A 35 8.94 -7.41 5.56
N ILE A 36 8.36 -7.37 4.36
CA ILE A 36 9.11 -7.14 3.12
C ILE A 36 9.83 -5.79 3.18
N HIS A 37 9.11 -4.71 3.53
CA HIS A 37 9.70 -3.39 3.72
C HIS A 37 10.88 -3.42 4.68
N ARG A 38 10.73 -4.03 5.86
CA ARG A 38 11.81 -4.17 6.86
C ARG A 38 13.01 -4.96 6.33
N SER A 39 12.78 -6.01 5.54
CA SER A 39 13.86 -6.83 4.97
C SER A 39 14.71 -6.05 3.96
N ILE A 40 14.07 -5.27 3.09
CA ILE A 40 14.75 -4.54 2.01
C ILE A 40 15.31 -3.19 2.47
N GLN A 41 14.73 -2.57 3.51
CA GLN A 41 15.08 -1.24 3.98
C GLN A 41 16.58 -0.98 4.16
N PRO A 42 17.39 -1.89 4.76
CA PRO A 42 18.83 -1.64 4.93
C PRO A 42 19.65 -1.82 3.63
N ARG A 43 19.02 -2.30 2.55
CA ARG A 43 19.69 -2.68 1.29
C ARG A 43 19.31 -1.78 0.11
N ILE A 44 18.48 -0.76 0.32
CA ILE A 44 18.04 0.17 -0.73
C ILE A 44 18.51 1.60 -0.43
N ASP A 45 18.63 2.42 -1.47
CA ASP A 45 18.83 3.86 -1.29
C ASP A 45 17.49 4.56 -0.98
N LYS A 46 17.32 5.01 0.26
CA LYS A 46 16.10 5.69 0.70
C LYS A 46 15.89 7.05 0.03
N GLN A 47 16.95 7.73 -0.43
CA GLN A 47 16.79 9.02 -1.11
C GLN A 47 16.19 8.83 -2.49
N LYS A 48 16.63 7.80 -3.21
CA LYS A 48 16.04 7.40 -4.51
C LYS A 48 14.53 7.18 -4.42
N TYR A 49 14.04 6.62 -3.32
CA TYR A 49 12.62 6.28 -3.12
C TYR A 49 11.85 7.26 -2.22
N ARG A 50 12.44 8.41 -1.90
CA ARG A 50 11.88 9.35 -0.91
C ARG A 50 10.45 9.76 -1.23
N TYR A 51 10.17 10.17 -2.47
CA TYR A 51 8.84 10.67 -2.82
C TYR A 51 7.77 9.59 -2.84
N ALA A 52 8.12 8.36 -3.24
CA ALA A 52 7.22 7.22 -3.14
C ALA A 52 6.89 6.91 -1.67
N THR A 53 7.92 6.93 -0.80
CA THR A 53 7.76 6.76 0.64
C THR A 53 6.90 7.87 1.26
N GLU A 54 7.15 9.13 0.91
CA GLU A 54 6.40 10.29 1.41
C GLU A 54 4.92 10.20 1.04
N TYR A 55 4.60 9.85 -0.21
CA TYR A 55 3.23 9.67 -0.67
C TYR A 55 2.49 8.63 0.18
N VAL A 56 3.07 7.45 0.35
CA VAL A 56 2.45 6.35 1.10
C VAL A 56 2.27 6.72 2.57
N ASN A 57 3.23 7.42 3.16
CA ASN A 57 3.16 7.83 4.57
C ASN A 57 2.02 8.82 4.86
N GLN A 58 1.46 9.51 3.86
CA GLN A 58 0.27 10.36 4.07
C GLN A 58 -0.96 9.56 4.53
N TYR A 59 -0.97 8.25 4.27
CA TYR A 59 -2.10 7.36 4.53
C TYR A 59 -1.86 6.39 5.69
N ILE A 60 -0.64 6.38 6.25
CA ILE A 60 -0.29 5.56 7.42
C ILE A 60 -0.33 6.46 8.64
N SER A 61 -1.31 6.25 9.51
CA SER A 61 -1.37 7.09 10.71
C SER A 61 -0.28 6.67 11.70
N TYR A 62 0.18 7.63 12.52
CA TYR A 62 1.02 7.45 13.71
C TYR A 62 2.36 6.67 13.56
N THR A 63 2.71 6.13 12.38
CA THR A 63 4.01 5.50 12.05
C THR A 63 4.51 5.92 10.65
N ASN A 64 5.00 4.98 9.85
CA ASN A 64 5.41 5.11 8.45
C ASN A 64 5.45 3.71 7.82
N VAL A 65 5.60 3.66 6.49
CA VAL A 65 5.63 2.44 5.68
C VAL A 65 6.75 1.47 6.07
N TRP A 66 7.85 1.98 6.63
CA TRP A 66 8.96 1.15 7.08
C TRP A 66 8.72 0.48 8.44
N ASN A 67 7.74 0.93 9.21
CA ASN A 67 7.51 0.49 10.58
C ASN A 67 6.04 0.53 10.98
N ILE A 68 5.19 -0.24 10.28
CA ILE A 68 3.76 -0.31 10.56
C ILE A 68 3.51 -1.18 11.81
N LYS A 69 2.75 -0.65 12.77
CA LYS A 69 2.50 -1.32 14.06
C LYS A 69 1.06 -1.27 14.57
N PHE A 70 0.19 -0.46 13.96
CA PHE A 70 -1.15 -0.22 14.51
C PHE A 70 -2.23 -1.08 13.87
N VAL A 71 -3.16 -1.61 14.67
CA VAL A 71 -4.27 -2.45 14.20
C VAL A 71 -5.06 -1.76 13.09
N TYR A 72 -5.42 -0.49 13.25
CA TYR A 72 -6.16 0.23 12.20
C TYR A 72 -5.35 0.36 10.89
N ASN A 73 -4.02 0.43 10.94
CA ASN A 73 -3.20 0.40 9.72
C ASN A 73 -3.19 -1.02 9.13
N LEU A 74 -3.11 -2.05 9.97
CA LEU A 74 -3.05 -3.45 9.54
C LEU A 74 -4.38 -3.90 8.93
N GLU A 75 -5.52 -3.46 9.45
CA GLU A 75 -6.84 -3.86 8.95
C GLU A 75 -7.32 -2.98 7.79
N ASN A 76 -6.58 -1.93 7.42
CA ASN A 76 -6.97 -1.00 6.36
C ASN A 76 -6.52 -1.50 4.97
N PRO A 77 -7.45 -1.71 4.02
CA PRO A 77 -7.11 -2.13 2.66
C PRO A 77 -6.32 -1.09 1.89
N GLU A 78 -6.49 0.20 2.20
CA GLU A 78 -5.74 1.30 1.56
C GLU A 78 -4.26 1.22 1.91
N VAL A 79 -3.95 0.90 3.16
CA VAL A 79 -2.56 0.73 3.61
C VAL A 79 -1.92 -0.44 2.87
N ALA A 80 -2.63 -1.54 2.65
CA ALA A 80 -2.11 -2.68 1.89
C ALA A 80 -1.89 -2.30 0.41
N LEU A 81 -2.86 -1.63 -0.21
CA LEU A 81 -2.76 -1.17 -1.59
C LEU A 81 -1.54 -0.27 -1.80
N LEU A 82 -1.35 0.71 -0.93
CA LEU A 82 -0.23 1.66 -1.03
C LEU A 82 1.11 1.01 -0.69
N GLN A 83 1.15 0.05 0.24
CA GLN A 83 2.34 -0.77 0.45
C GLN A 83 2.71 -1.59 -0.78
N ILE A 84 1.72 -2.18 -1.48
CA ILE A 84 1.94 -2.90 -2.74
C ILE A 84 2.55 -1.96 -3.78
N PHE A 85 1.95 -0.79 -4.00
CA PHE A 85 2.44 0.19 -4.97
C PHE A 85 3.86 0.66 -4.65
N HIS A 86 4.15 0.90 -3.37
CA HIS A 86 5.48 1.29 -2.93
C HIS A 86 6.53 0.22 -3.23
N LEU A 87 6.22 -1.05 -2.94
CA LEU A 87 7.13 -2.17 -3.18
C LEU A 87 7.28 -2.46 -4.68
N ASP A 88 6.18 -2.44 -5.45
CA ASP A 88 6.22 -2.55 -6.91
C ASP A 88 7.14 -1.46 -7.49
N TYR A 89 6.95 -0.20 -7.08
CA TYR A 89 7.79 0.91 -7.55
C TYR A 89 9.27 0.70 -7.19
N ILE A 90 9.59 0.30 -5.96
CA ILE A 90 10.98 0.01 -5.56
C ILE A 90 11.57 -1.09 -6.45
N PHE A 91 10.84 -2.20 -6.59
CA PHE A 91 11.30 -3.39 -7.31
C PHE A 91 11.37 -3.21 -8.82
N GLU A 92 10.52 -2.38 -9.43
CA GLU A 92 10.63 -1.98 -10.84
C GLU A 92 11.93 -1.18 -11.10
N HIS A 93 12.46 -0.49 -10.09
CA HIS A 93 13.65 0.35 -10.21
C HIS A 93 14.93 -0.26 -9.60
N GLU A 94 14.84 -1.45 -9.01
CA GLU A 94 15.98 -2.24 -8.53
C GLU A 94 16.29 -3.36 -9.53
N PRO A 95 17.57 -3.78 -9.67
CA PRO A 95 17.93 -4.90 -10.53
C PRO A 95 17.11 -6.16 -10.24
N GLU A 96 16.74 -6.90 -11.30
CA GLU A 96 15.88 -8.09 -11.20
C GLU A 96 16.50 -9.22 -10.37
N ASN A 97 17.83 -9.32 -10.36
CA ASN A 97 18.56 -10.32 -9.58
C ASN A 97 18.57 -10.03 -8.06
N ARG A 98 18.07 -8.86 -7.63
CA ARG A 98 17.95 -8.50 -6.22
C ARG A 98 16.55 -8.81 -5.71
N PHE A 99 16.49 -9.16 -4.41
CA PHE A 99 15.23 -9.31 -3.67
C PHE A 99 14.30 -10.40 -4.23
N ALA A 100 14.84 -11.47 -4.83
CA ALA A 100 14.04 -12.51 -5.47
C ALA A 100 12.98 -13.12 -4.52
N THR A 101 13.37 -13.38 -3.26
CA THR A 101 12.44 -13.88 -2.25
C THR A 101 11.34 -12.87 -1.94
N GLU A 102 11.71 -11.60 -1.72
CA GLU A 102 10.75 -10.54 -1.41
C GLU A 102 9.80 -10.22 -2.58
N ARG A 103 10.29 -10.26 -3.82
CA ARG A 103 9.46 -10.11 -5.04
C ARG A 103 8.42 -11.23 -5.12
N LYS A 104 8.81 -12.48 -4.86
CA LYS A 104 7.87 -13.60 -4.82
C LYS A 104 6.81 -13.41 -3.73
N LEU A 105 7.23 -13.02 -2.52
CA LEU A 105 6.30 -12.76 -1.42
C LEU A 105 5.32 -11.63 -1.75
N LEU A 106 5.77 -10.59 -2.45
CA LEU A 106 4.91 -9.50 -2.91
C LEU A 106 3.83 -9.99 -3.86
N GLU A 107 4.19 -10.80 -4.86
CA GLU A 107 3.20 -11.37 -5.80
C GLU A 107 2.18 -12.26 -5.08
N GLU A 108 2.62 -13.11 -4.14
CA GLU A 108 1.72 -13.90 -3.31
C GLU A 108 0.75 -13.00 -2.50
N GLN A 109 1.22 -11.87 -1.98
CA GLN A 109 0.36 -10.93 -1.25
C GLN A 109 -0.59 -10.17 -2.18
N LYS A 110 -0.17 -9.83 -3.41
CA LYS A 110 -1.02 -9.20 -4.43
C LYS A 110 -2.18 -10.12 -4.81
N GLU A 111 -1.90 -11.39 -5.08
CA GLU A 111 -2.94 -12.39 -5.37
C GLU A 111 -3.96 -12.51 -4.21
N ARG A 112 -3.46 -12.59 -2.97
CA ARG A 112 -4.32 -12.62 -1.78
C ARG A 112 -5.16 -11.36 -1.64
N PHE A 113 -4.55 -10.18 -1.86
CA PHE A 113 -5.22 -8.90 -1.77
C PHE A 113 -6.34 -8.75 -2.81
N PHE A 114 -6.08 -9.12 -4.06
CA PHE A 114 -7.09 -9.08 -5.13
C PHE A 114 -8.18 -10.13 -4.96
N THR A 115 -7.88 -11.28 -4.34
CA THR A 115 -8.90 -12.27 -3.98
C THR A 115 -9.89 -11.73 -2.95
N VAL A 116 -9.42 -10.89 -2.01
CA VAL A 116 -10.27 -10.19 -1.05
C VAL A 116 -11.12 -9.09 -1.73
N ASN A 117 -10.74 -8.70 -2.95
CA ASN A 117 -11.42 -7.75 -3.83
C ASN A 117 -11.90 -6.47 -3.13
N PRO A 118 -11.01 -5.74 -2.43
CA PRO A 118 -11.39 -4.52 -1.70
C PRO A 118 -11.70 -3.34 -2.63
N TYR A 119 -11.21 -3.36 -3.87
CA TYR A 119 -11.30 -2.26 -4.83
C TYR A 119 -11.55 -2.77 -6.24
N LYS A 120 -12.18 -1.95 -7.08
CA LYS A 120 -12.29 -2.21 -8.52
C LYS A 120 -10.96 -1.93 -9.22
N ALA A 121 -10.73 -2.57 -10.37
CA ALA A 121 -9.51 -2.41 -11.15
C ALA A 121 -9.27 -0.95 -11.55
N GLU A 122 -10.31 -0.20 -11.91
CA GLU A 122 -10.19 1.21 -12.30
C GLU A 122 -9.76 2.09 -11.11
N GLN A 123 -10.22 1.77 -9.90
CA GLN A 123 -9.81 2.47 -8.68
C GLN A 123 -8.35 2.22 -8.37
N ILE A 124 -7.90 0.96 -8.51
CA ILE A 124 -6.49 0.57 -8.32
C ILE A 124 -5.62 1.33 -9.33
N GLN A 125 -6.02 1.35 -10.60
CA GLN A 125 -5.27 2.05 -11.64
C GLN A 125 -5.20 3.56 -11.39
N SER A 126 -6.33 4.20 -11.08
CA SER A 126 -6.38 5.63 -10.72
C SER A 126 -5.45 5.92 -9.56
N ARG A 127 -5.50 5.11 -8.51
CA ARG A 127 -4.68 5.31 -7.31
C ARG A 127 -3.19 5.09 -7.56
N LYS A 128 -2.81 4.13 -8.43
CA LYS A 128 -1.42 3.94 -8.87
C LYS A 128 -0.95 5.18 -9.65
N GLN A 129 -1.79 5.71 -10.55
CA GLN A 129 -1.46 6.90 -11.32
C GLN A 129 -1.25 8.13 -10.44
N GLU A 130 -2.10 8.35 -9.44
CA GLU A 130 -1.94 9.44 -8.46
C GLU A 130 -0.57 9.41 -7.75
N MET A 131 -0.10 8.21 -7.37
CA MET A 131 1.24 8.05 -6.77
C MET A 131 2.35 8.40 -7.77
N LEU A 132 2.25 7.91 -9.00
CA LEU A 132 3.25 8.16 -10.04
C LEU A 132 3.33 9.65 -10.40
N ASP A 133 2.18 10.31 -10.50
CA ASP A 133 2.09 11.76 -10.74
C ASP A 133 2.69 12.55 -9.59
N TYR A 134 2.43 12.15 -8.33
CA TYR A 134 3.05 12.75 -7.15
C TYR A 134 4.58 12.65 -7.20
N ILE A 135 5.11 11.46 -7.51
CA ILE A 135 6.56 11.22 -7.62
C ILE A 135 7.15 12.10 -8.72
N LYS A 136 6.54 12.11 -9.91
CA LYS A 136 7.00 12.88 -11.07
C LYS A 136 7.08 14.37 -10.73
N ASN A 137 5.98 14.95 -10.24
CA ASN A 137 5.87 16.38 -9.94
C ASN A 137 6.86 16.86 -8.86
N ARG A 138 7.34 15.96 -7.99
CA ARG A 138 8.34 16.27 -6.96
C ARG A 138 9.77 15.97 -7.39
N SER A 139 9.95 15.09 -8.38
CA SER A 139 11.25 14.73 -8.94
C SER A 139 11.77 15.70 -9.98
N GLU A 140 10.88 16.41 -10.69
CA GLU A 140 11.26 17.46 -11.62
C GLU A 140 11.51 18.77 -10.85
N PRO A 141 12.68 19.43 -11.02
CA PRO A 141 12.88 20.76 -10.46
C PRO A 141 11.88 21.72 -11.12
N SER A 142 11.13 22.46 -10.30
CA SER A 142 10.24 23.52 -10.76
C SER A 142 11.00 24.46 -11.68
N ALA A 143 10.67 24.47 -12.97
CA ALA A 143 11.25 25.35 -13.98
C ALA A 143 10.76 26.81 -13.84
N SER A 144 10.73 27.35 -12.61
CA SER A 144 10.14 28.67 -12.32
C SER A 144 10.87 29.45 -11.22
N GLU A 145 12.20 29.37 -11.14
CA GLU A 145 13.02 30.31 -10.35
C GLU A 145 14.26 30.77 -11.12
N HIS A 146 14.10 31.28 -12.34
CA HIS A 146 15.13 32.07 -13.04
C HIS A 146 14.51 33.32 -13.66
N GLU A 147 14.18 34.30 -12.81
CA GLU A 147 14.15 35.71 -13.21
C GLU A 147 14.59 36.56 -12.01
N LYS A 148 15.90 36.67 -11.82
CA LYS A 148 16.47 37.86 -11.18
C LYS A 148 16.74 38.86 -12.30
N PRO A 149 16.07 40.02 -12.36
CA PRO A 149 16.60 41.11 -13.15
C PRO A 149 17.76 41.71 -12.35
N GLU A 150 18.96 41.64 -12.94
CA GLU A 150 20.08 42.50 -12.56
C GLU A 150 19.64 43.96 -12.77
N ALA A 151 19.49 44.70 -11.68
CA ALA A 151 19.43 46.15 -11.72
C ALA A 151 20.85 46.69 -11.54
N LYS A 152 21.26 47.48 -12.54
CA LYS A 152 22.53 48.21 -12.67
C LYS A 152 22.77 49.19 -11.53
#